data_AF-A0A6G9QHI7-F1
#
_entry.id   AF-A0A6G9QHI7-F1
#
_cell.length_a   1.000
_cell.length_b   1.000
_cell.length_c   1.000
_cell.angle_alpha   90.00
_cell.angle_beta   90.00
_cell.angle_gamma   90.00
#
_symmetry.space_group_name_H-M   'P 1'
#
loop_
_entity.id
_entity.type
_entity.pdbx_description
1 polymer ?
#
loop_
_entity_poly.entity_id
_entity_poly.type
_entity_poly.pdbx_seq_one_letter_code
_entity_poly.pdbx_strand_id
1 'polypeptide(L)'
;MSQKPQHYGINEATCATEINWALKTFVEMVRDGDEVPQHLLEFIAGGVEKYLKGGKPWSSKVDSEFKNSNAIGLMLAIIERGGSQLDIAAHWGVTNSRISQMLAPPEDDQRGLDLIRRNMLKNSYLALYKNKNLSDMLNALSEMKESTK
;
A
#
# COMPACT_ATOMS: atom_id res chain seq x y z
N MET A 1 6.46 8.58 43.68
CA MET A 1 7.73 8.56 42.93
C MET A 1 7.50 7.79 41.63
N SER A 2 7.68 8.44 40.50
CA SER A 2 7.23 7.99 39.17
C SER A 2 8.04 6.80 38.63
N GLN A 3 7.33 5.73 38.26
CA GLN A 3 7.86 4.68 37.38
C GLN A 3 7.97 5.23 35.95
N LYS A 4 9.13 5.04 35.32
CA LYS A 4 9.44 5.51 33.96
C LYS A 4 8.47 4.89 32.93
N PRO A 5 8.07 5.62 31.88
CA PRO A 5 7.20 5.07 30.84
C PRO A 5 7.92 3.99 30.05
N GLN A 6 7.25 2.86 29.86
CA GLN A 6 7.67 1.76 29.01
C GLN A 6 7.88 2.28 27.58
N HIS A 7 9.07 2.06 27.02
CA HIS A 7 9.33 2.33 25.62
C HIS A 7 8.49 1.36 24.77
N TYR A 8 7.42 1.86 24.15
CA TYR A 8 6.79 1.17 23.02
C TYR A 8 7.84 1.09 21.92
N GLY A 9 8.34 -0.11 21.64
CA GLY A 9 9.39 -0.36 20.65
C GLY A 9 8.98 0.16 19.28
N ILE A 10 9.52 1.32 18.90
CA ILE A 10 9.45 1.82 17.53
C ILE A 10 10.48 1.01 16.75
N ASN A 11 10.03 0.11 15.89
CA ASN A 11 10.92 -0.60 14.99
C ASN A 11 11.31 0.35 13.83
N GLU A 12 12.44 1.04 13.98
CA GLU A 12 12.95 2.07 13.05
C GLU A 12 13.07 1.57 11.59
N ALA A 13 13.33 0.28 11.39
CA ALA A 13 13.46 -0.34 10.07
C ALA A 13 12.15 -0.26 9.24
N THR A 14 11.00 -0.37 9.90
CA THR A 14 9.68 -0.27 9.25
C THR A 14 9.40 1.16 8.77
N CYS A 15 9.80 2.18 9.55
CA CYS A 15 9.57 3.58 9.21
C CYS A 15 10.40 4.02 7.99
N ALA A 16 11.67 3.61 7.93
CA ALA A 16 12.54 3.88 6.79
C ALA A 16 12.04 3.19 5.51
N THR A 17 11.45 2.00 5.62
CA THR A 17 10.87 1.28 4.49
C THR A 17 9.67 2.02 3.90
N GLU A 18 8.75 2.48 4.74
CA GLU A 18 7.54 3.21 4.30
C GLU A 18 7.89 4.53 3.60
N ILE A 19 8.87 5.27 4.14
CA ILE A 19 9.38 6.51 3.52
C ILE A 19 10.00 6.22 2.16
N ASN A 20 10.84 5.19 2.07
CA ASN A 20 11.48 4.81 0.82
C ASN A 20 10.45 4.42 -0.26
N TRP A 21 9.37 3.75 0.10
CA TRP A 21 8.29 3.41 -0.83
C TRP A 21 7.53 4.63 -1.34
N ALA A 22 7.17 5.55 -0.44
CA ALA A 22 6.49 6.79 -0.81
C ALA A 22 7.35 7.66 -1.75
N LEU A 23 8.64 7.81 -1.45
CA LEU A 23 9.58 8.57 -2.27
C LEU A 23 9.83 7.92 -3.63
N LYS A 24 9.99 6.59 -3.69
CA LYS A 24 10.13 5.88 -4.98
C LYS A 24 8.93 6.08 -5.88
N THR A 25 7.72 5.99 -5.33
CA THR A 25 6.49 6.18 -6.11
C THR A 25 6.40 7.59 -6.67
N PHE A 26 6.74 8.61 -5.87
CA PHE A 26 6.81 9.98 -6.34
C PHE A 26 7.80 10.14 -7.51
N VAL A 27 9.01 9.59 -7.39
CA VAL A 27 10.02 9.64 -8.45
C VAL A 27 9.54 8.95 -9.73
N GLU A 28 8.86 7.81 -9.60
CA GLU A 28 8.32 7.08 -10.76
C GLU A 28 7.21 7.87 -11.46
N MET A 29 6.27 8.47 -10.72
CA MET A 29 5.21 9.31 -11.30
C MET A 29 5.79 10.53 -12.04
N VAL A 30 6.77 11.20 -11.44
CA VAL A 30 7.44 12.35 -12.08
C VAL A 30 8.21 11.92 -13.33
N ARG A 31 8.92 10.78 -13.28
CA ARG A 31 9.69 10.25 -14.42
C ARG A 31 8.78 9.92 -15.60
N ASP A 32 7.61 9.36 -15.33
CA ASP A 32 6.68 8.91 -16.35
C ASP A 32 5.79 10.06 -16.89
N GLY A 33 5.93 11.26 -16.33
CA GLY A 33 5.25 12.47 -16.78
C GLY A 33 3.81 12.62 -16.26
N ASP A 34 3.45 11.85 -15.24
CA ASP A 34 2.12 11.90 -14.63
C ASP A 34 1.97 13.14 -13.75
N GLU A 35 0.77 13.74 -13.77
CA GLU A 35 0.42 14.79 -12.82
C GLU A 35 0.27 14.17 -11.43
N VAL A 36 1.09 14.63 -10.47
CA VAL A 36 1.02 14.15 -9.08
C VAL A 36 -0.04 14.97 -8.34
N PRO A 37 -1.13 14.35 -7.84
CA PRO A 37 -2.17 15.09 -7.15
C PRO A 37 -1.64 15.81 -5.90
N GLN A 38 -2.10 17.04 -5.66
CA GLN A 38 -1.63 17.86 -4.54
C GLN A 38 -1.76 17.16 -3.18
N HIS A 39 -2.89 16.48 -2.93
CA HIS A 39 -3.11 15.73 -1.69
C HIS A 39 -2.09 14.60 -1.47
N LEU A 40 -1.56 14.02 -2.54
CA LEU A 40 -0.52 12.98 -2.48
C LEU A 40 0.84 13.60 -2.15
N LEU A 41 1.16 14.77 -2.74
CA LEU A 41 2.36 15.53 -2.39
C LEU A 41 2.36 15.92 -0.91
N GLU A 42 1.23 16.44 -0.42
CA GLU A 42 1.06 16.83 0.99
C GLU A 42 1.18 15.62 1.93
N PHE A 43 0.64 14.47 1.53
CA PHE A 43 0.77 13.22 2.29
C PHE A 43 2.22 12.74 2.40
N ILE A 44 2.96 12.73 1.28
CA ILE A 44 4.37 12.33 1.25
C ILE A 44 5.22 13.31 2.06
N ALA A 45 5.03 14.61 1.84
CA ALA A 45 5.74 15.65 2.57
C ALA A 45 5.50 15.56 4.08
N GLY A 46 4.25 15.38 4.52
CA GLY A 46 3.92 15.25 5.94
C GLY A 46 4.49 13.99 6.60
N GLY A 47 4.58 12.88 5.85
CA GLY A 47 5.24 11.66 6.31
C GLY A 47 6.75 11.86 6.48
N VAL A 48 7.42 12.41 5.46
CA VAL A 48 8.86 12.69 5.46
C VAL A 48 9.23 13.67 6.58
N GLU A 49 8.48 14.76 6.74
CA GLU A 49 8.71 15.74 7.79
C GLU A 49 8.66 15.12 9.19
N LYS A 50 7.66 14.26 9.45
CA LYS A 50 7.55 13.54 10.72
C LYS A 50 8.71 12.59 10.97
N TYR A 51 9.16 11.87 9.93
CA TYR A 51 10.32 10.99 10.03
C TYR A 51 11.61 11.76 10.35
N LEU A 52 11.86 12.88 9.64
CA LEU A 52 13.02 13.73 9.87
C LEU A 52 13.05 14.35 11.28
N LYS A 53 11.87 14.57 11.88
CA LYS A 53 11.71 15.04 13.26
C LYS A 53 11.85 13.91 14.31
N GLY A 54 12.27 12.70 13.92
CA GLY A 54 12.41 11.55 14.80
C GLY A 54 11.08 10.91 15.21
N GLY A 55 9.99 11.30 14.55
CA GLY A 55 8.65 10.76 14.78
C GLY A 55 8.31 9.61 13.84
N LYS A 56 7.24 8.89 14.16
CA LYS A 56 6.68 7.89 13.24
C LYS A 56 5.98 8.60 12.06
N PRO A 57 6.35 8.34 10.80
CA PRO A 57 5.85 9.10 9.65
C PRO A 57 4.33 8.97 9.46
N TRP A 58 3.77 7.79 9.68
CA TRP A 58 2.32 7.53 9.68
C TRP A 58 1.93 6.69 10.91
N SER A 59 0.73 6.89 11.45
CA SER A 59 0.36 6.39 12.78
C SER A 59 0.46 4.87 12.90
N SER A 60 0.85 4.39 14.09
CA SER A 60 1.04 2.97 14.41
C SER A 60 -0.22 2.18 14.65
N LYS A 61 -1.41 2.72 14.37
CA LYS A 61 -2.60 1.88 14.12
C LYS A 61 -2.47 1.26 12.72
N VAL A 62 -1.36 0.58 12.54
CA VAL A 62 -1.13 -0.43 11.53
C VAL A 62 -1.76 -1.66 12.13
N ASP A 63 -3.10 -1.65 12.19
CA ASP A 63 -3.88 -2.84 12.45
C ASP A 63 -3.42 -3.91 11.44
N SER A 64 -3.69 -5.16 11.76
CA SER A 64 -3.58 -6.31 10.85
C SER A 64 -4.07 -6.07 9.39
N GLU A 65 -4.79 -4.98 9.13
CA GLU A 65 -5.14 -4.39 7.83
C GLU A 65 -3.94 -4.01 6.94
N PHE A 66 -2.75 -3.69 7.48
CA PHE A 66 -1.63 -3.14 6.70
C PHE A 66 -0.92 -4.14 5.78
N LYS A 67 -0.92 -5.44 6.15
CA LYS A 67 -0.44 -6.50 5.26
C LYS A 67 -1.36 -6.68 4.05
N ASN A 68 -2.64 -6.31 4.19
CA ASN A 68 -3.59 -6.37 3.06
C ASN A 68 -3.42 -5.19 2.09
N SER A 69 -2.95 -4.00 2.49
CA SER A 69 -2.89 -2.85 1.58
C SER A 69 -1.96 -3.07 0.37
N ASN A 70 -0.84 -3.79 0.53
CA ASN A 70 0.04 -4.15 -0.59
C ASN A 70 -0.63 -5.15 -1.54
N ALA A 71 -1.28 -6.18 -1.00
CA ALA A 71 -2.01 -7.14 -1.81
C ALA A 71 -3.20 -6.48 -2.52
N ILE A 72 -3.95 -5.61 -1.82
CA ILE A 72 -5.06 -4.83 -2.38
C ILE A 72 -4.56 -3.90 -3.49
N GLY A 73 -3.41 -3.24 -3.32
CA GLY A 73 -2.79 -2.42 -4.38
C GLY A 73 -2.50 -3.24 -5.64
N LEU A 74 -1.91 -4.42 -5.50
CA LEU A 74 -1.66 -5.33 -6.63
C LEU A 74 -2.97 -5.85 -7.25
N MET A 75 -3.96 -6.23 -6.43
CA MET A 75 -5.28 -6.66 -6.90
C MET A 75 -5.98 -5.56 -7.71
N LEU A 76 -5.96 -4.32 -7.25
CA LEU A 76 -6.50 -3.16 -7.98
C LEU A 76 -5.77 -2.97 -9.32
N ALA A 77 -4.44 -3.12 -9.35
CA ALA A 77 -3.66 -3.01 -10.58
C ALA A 77 -3.98 -4.14 -11.58
N ILE A 78 -4.22 -5.37 -11.09
CA ILE A 78 -4.66 -6.51 -11.91
C ILE A 78 -6.02 -6.21 -12.56
N ILE A 79 -6.99 -5.70 -11.78
CA ILE A 79 -8.31 -5.30 -12.31
C ILE A 79 -8.16 -4.24 -13.41
N GLU A 80 -7.32 -3.22 -13.19
CA GLU A 80 -7.13 -2.14 -14.16
C GLU A 80 -6.47 -2.60 -15.46
N ARG A 81 -5.69 -3.69 -15.43
CA ARG A 81 -5.13 -4.33 -16.63
C ARG A 81 -6.03 -5.40 -17.25
N GLY A 82 -7.30 -5.46 -16.84
CA GLY A 82 -8.31 -6.35 -17.42
C GLY A 82 -8.41 -7.74 -16.79
N GLY A 83 -7.76 -7.97 -15.64
CA GLY A 83 -7.95 -9.19 -14.87
C GLY A 83 -9.31 -9.25 -14.17
N SER A 84 -9.78 -10.45 -13.85
CA SER A 84 -11.07 -10.65 -13.18
C SER A 84 -10.91 -10.84 -11.66
N GLN A 85 -11.93 -10.47 -10.89
CA GLN A 85 -11.97 -10.77 -9.45
C GLN A 85 -11.98 -12.28 -9.17
N LEU A 86 -12.49 -13.10 -10.10
CA LEU A 86 -12.49 -14.56 -9.99
C LEU A 86 -11.07 -15.14 -10.04
N ASP A 87 -10.23 -14.64 -10.96
CA ASP A 87 -8.83 -15.08 -11.06
C ASP A 87 -8.04 -14.66 -9.82
N ILE A 88 -8.26 -13.42 -9.35
CA ILE A 88 -7.68 -12.92 -8.10
C ILE A 88 -8.10 -13.80 -6.93
N ALA A 89 -9.38 -14.15 -6.82
CA ALA A 89 -9.90 -15.00 -5.76
C ALA A 89 -9.27 -16.40 -5.77
N ALA A 90 -9.05 -16.98 -6.96
CA ALA A 90 -8.37 -18.26 -7.13
C ALA A 90 -6.90 -18.19 -6.67
N HIS A 91 -6.15 -17.18 -7.13
CA HIS A 91 -4.74 -16.99 -6.79
C HIS A 91 -4.53 -16.62 -5.30
N TRP A 92 -5.44 -15.85 -4.71
CA TRP A 92 -5.43 -15.51 -3.29
C TRP A 92 -6.03 -16.62 -2.41
N GLY A 93 -6.78 -17.55 -3.00
CA GLY A 93 -7.45 -18.66 -2.31
C GLY A 93 -8.54 -18.22 -1.33
N VAL A 94 -9.39 -17.29 -1.75
CA VAL A 94 -10.58 -16.84 -1.01
C VAL A 94 -11.79 -16.79 -1.94
N THR A 95 -12.98 -16.49 -1.43
CA THR A 95 -14.17 -16.34 -2.26
C THR A 95 -14.15 -15.02 -3.04
N ASN A 96 -14.82 -15.00 -4.21
CA ASN A 96 -15.01 -13.76 -4.97
C ASN A 96 -15.68 -12.66 -4.14
N SER A 97 -16.68 -13.01 -3.31
CA SER A 97 -17.32 -12.07 -2.39
C SER A 97 -16.35 -11.43 -1.39
N ARG A 98 -15.35 -12.19 -0.93
CA ARG A 98 -14.31 -11.66 -0.03
C ARG A 98 -13.39 -10.69 -0.75
N ILE A 99 -13.05 -10.96 -2.02
CA ILE A 99 -12.31 -10.01 -2.86
C ILE A 99 -13.12 -8.73 -3.07
N SER A 100 -14.41 -8.82 -3.40
CA SER A 100 -15.27 -7.64 -3.56
C SER A 100 -15.30 -6.78 -2.28
N GLN A 101 -15.38 -7.39 -1.09
CA GLN A 101 -15.30 -6.68 0.19
C GLN A 101 -13.93 -6.02 0.43
N MET A 102 -12.83 -6.69 0.06
CA MET A 102 -11.48 -6.15 0.22
C MET A 102 -11.22 -4.94 -0.70
N LEU A 103 -11.73 -5.01 -1.93
CA LEU A 103 -11.59 -3.96 -2.94
C LEU A 103 -12.57 -2.80 -2.76
N ALA A 104 -13.63 -2.98 -1.96
CA ALA A 104 -14.60 -1.93 -1.70
C ALA A 104 -13.91 -0.68 -1.14
N PRO A 105 -14.30 0.52 -1.61
CA PRO A 105 -13.78 1.75 -1.05
C PRO A 105 -14.19 1.85 0.42
N PRO A 106 -13.32 2.39 1.27
CA PRO A 106 -13.65 2.55 2.68
C PRO A 106 -14.77 3.59 2.91
N GLU A 107 -15.77 3.25 3.73
CA GLU A 107 -17.02 4.05 3.88
C GLU A 107 -16.93 5.27 4.83
N ASP A 108 -15.80 5.55 5.50
CA ASP A 108 -15.68 6.66 6.48
C ASP A 108 -14.47 7.58 6.23
N ASP A 109 -14.64 8.90 6.47
CA ASP A 109 -13.66 9.99 6.28
C ASP A 109 -12.31 9.79 7.00
N GLN A 110 -12.22 8.91 8.00
CA GLN A 110 -10.94 8.53 8.63
C GLN A 110 -10.04 7.64 7.76
N ARG A 111 -10.54 7.15 6.62
CA ARG A 111 -9.81 6.24 5.72
C ARG A 111 -9.36 6.88 4.40
N GLY A 112 -9.43 8.21 4.27
CA GLY A 112 -8.83 8.92 3.13
C GLY A 112 -7.36 8.54 2.92
N LEU A 113 -6.61 8.32 4.01
CA LEU A 113 -5.23 7.85 3.94
C LEU A 113 -5.08 6.41 3.41
N ASP A 114 -6.01 5.52 3.74
CA ASP A 114 -6.01 4.15 3.22
C ASP A 114 -6.36 4.13 1.72
N LEU A 115 -7.32 4.95 1.31
CA LEU A 115 -7.66 5.13 -0.11
C LEU A 115 -6.47 5.70 -0.90
N ILE A 116 -5.84 6.77 -0.40
CA ILE A 116 -4.63 7.37 -1.00
C ILE A 116 -3.52 6.32 -1.10
N ARG A 117 -3.30 5.54 -0.04
CA ARG A 117 -2.28 4.49 -0.01
C ARG A 117 -2.55 3.37 -1.01
N ARG A 118 -3.78 2.86 -1.08
CA ARG A 118 -4.17 1.83 -2.06
C ARG A 118 -3.95 2.31 -3.48
N ASN A 119 -4.31 3.57 -3.77
CA ASN A 119 -4.09 4.19 -5.07
C ASN A 119 -2.60 4.36 -5.38
N MET A 120 -1.79 4.79 -4.40
CA MET A 120 -0.34 4.88 -4.54
C MET A 120 0.25 3.51 -4.91
N LEU A 121 -0.09 2.46 -4.14
CA LEU A 121 0.41 1.10 -4.37
C LEU A 121 -0.08 0.52 -5.70
N LYS A 122 -1.34 0.76 -6.07
CA LYS A 122 -1.89 0.40 -7.39
C LYS A 122 -1.02 0.99 -8.50
N ASN A 123 -0.73 2.29 -8.44
CA ASN A 123 0.07 2.97 -9.45
C ASN A 123 1.51 2.44 -9.48
N SER A 124 2.13 2.18 -8.33
CA SER A 124 3.46 1.54 -8.28
C SER A 124 3.46 0.17 -8.98
N TYR A 125 2.45 -0.67 -8.76
CA TYR A 125 2.36 -1.97 -9.42
C TYR A 125 2.09 -1.85 -10.93
N LEU A 126 1.26 -0.89 -11.36
CA LEU A 126 1.07 -0.61 -12.78
C LEU A 126 2.39 -0.20 -13.45
N ALA A 127 3.20 0.62 -12.78
CA ALA A 127 4.52 1.03 -13.26
C ALA A 127 5.51 -0.16 -13.29
N LEU A 128 5.63 -0.91 -12.20
CA LEU A 128 6.52 -2.07 -12.08
C LEU A 128 6.23 -3.16 -13.13
N TYR A 129 4.95 -3.36 -13.47
CA TYR A 129 4.50 -4.40 -14.39
C TYR A 129 4.11 -3.88 -15.78
N LYS A 130 4.46 -2.63 -16.14
CA LYS A 130 4.07 -1.98 -17.41
C LYS A 130 4.30 -2.83 -18.65
N ASN A 131 5.44 -3.54 -18.71
CA ASN A 131 5.83 -4.41 -19.84
C ASN A 131 5.73 -5.91 -19.51
N LYS A 132 5.05 -6.26 -18.42
CA LYS A 132 4.81 -7.63 -17.99
C LYS A 132 3.41 -8.06 -18.40
N ASN A 133 3.20 -9.37 -18.51
CA ASN A 133 1.87 -9.90 -18.82
C ASN A 133 0.99 -9.95 -17.54
N LEU A 134 -0.30 -10.18 -17.71
CA LEU A 134 -1.24 -10.27 -16.58
C LEU A 134 -0.96 -11.48 -15.67
N SER A 135 -0.47 -12.58 -16.25
CA SER A 135 -0.10 -13.78 -15.49
C SER A 135 1.06 -13.52 -14.52
N ASP A 136 2.01 -12.65 -14.88
CA ASP A 136 3.13 -12.28 -14.01
C ASP A 136 2.62 -11.58 -12.74
N MET A 137 1.59 -10.72 -12.88
CA MET A 137 0.97 -10.03 -11.74
C MET A 137 0.19 -10.99 -10.84
N LEU A 138 -0.55 -11.95 -11.42
CA LEU A 138 -1.28 -12.98 -10.68
C LEU A 138 -0.34 -13.94 -9.94
N ASN A 139 0.80 -14.30 -10.54
CA ASN A 139 1.83 -15.11 -9.89
C ASN A 139 2.45 -14.38 -8.70
N ALA A 140 2.81 -13.10 -8.87
CA ALA A 140 3.30 -12.27 -7.78
C ALA A 140 2.30 -12.17 -6.63
N LEU A 141 1.00 -12.10 -6.94
CA LEU A 141 -0.06 -12.12 -5.93
C LEU A 141 -0.07 -13.43 -5.13
N SER A 142 0.14 -14.58 -5.77
CA SER A 142 0.27 -15.87 -5.10
C SER A 142 1.49 -15.94 -4.18
N GLU A 143 2.64 -15.44 -4.63
CA GLU A 143 3.88 -15.38 -3.82
C GLU A 143 3.71 -14.50 -2.57
N MET A 144 3.03 -13.35 -2.71
CA MET A 144 2.74 -12.47 -1.58
C MET A 144 1.96 -13.18 -0.47
N LYS A 145 1.00 -14.03 -0.82
CA LYS A 145 0.22 -14.81 0.16
C LYS A 145 1.10 -15.76 0.97
N GLU A 146 2.05 -16.43 0.34
CA GLU A 146 2.96 -17.36 1.00
C GLU A 146 3.85 -16.66 2.04
N SER A 147 4.26 -15.42 1.74
CA SER A 147 5.03 -14.58 2.68
C SER A 147 4.22 -14.02 3.86
N THR A 148 2.88 -14.18 3.83
CA THR A 148 1.99 -13.67 4.88
C THR A 148 1.61 -14.72 5.93
N LYS A 149 1.90 -16.00 5.68
CA LYS A 149 1.77 -17.12 6.63
C LYS A 149 2.98 -17.22 7.55
#